data_AF-A0A964JTP3-F1
#
_entry.id   AF-A0A964JTP3-F1
#
_cell.length_a   1.000
_cell.length_b   1.000
_cell.length_c   1.000
_cell.angle_alpha   90.00
_cell.angle_beta   90.00
_cell.angle_gamma   90.00
#
_symmetry.space_group_name_H-M   'P 1'
#
loop_
_entity.id
_entity.type
_entity.pdbx_description
1 polymer ?
#
loop_
_entity_poly.entity_id
_entity_poly.type
_entity_poly.pdbx_seq_one_letter_code
_entity_poly.pdbx_strand_id
1 'polypeptide(L)'
;MWIMIAGPYRAEGGAADPAIRAANLRLLNEAAVALHRAGHVPIIGVNMALPMIEAAGGSDAAYEELMAPLSLALVDRCDGCLRVGGPSIGADDEVRRFEAAGRPVYRALGEVPAAR
;
A
#
# COMPACT_ATOMS: atom_id res chain seq x y z
N MET A 1 14.75 -7.14 1.79
CA MET A 1 13.82 -6.99 0.65
C MET A 1 13.00 -5.73 0.83
N TRP A 2 12.67 -5.09 -0.27
CA TRP A 2 11.70 -4.00 -0.36
C TRP A 2 10.34 -4.64 -0.57
N ILE A 3 9.46 -4.53 0.41
CA ILE A 3 8.16 -5.19 0.38
C ILE A 3 7.08 -4.12 0.43
N MET A 4 6.26 -4.10 -0.62
CA MET A 4 5.09 -3.24 -0.69
C MET A 4 4.00 -3.76 0.24
N ILE A 5 3.29 -2.88 0.93
CA ILE A 5 2.15 -3.21 1.78
C ILE A 5 0.90 -2.69 1.09
N ALA A 6 0.11 -3.62 0.58
CA ALA A 6 -1.13 -3.36 -0.13
C ALA A 6 -2.32 -3.55 0.82
N GLY A 7 -3.22 -2.57 0.90
CA GLY A 7 -4.42 -2.68 1.73
C GLY A 7 -5.40 -1.54 1.50
N PRO A 8 -6.59 -1.58 2.13
CA PRO A 8 -7.59 -0.55 1.96
C PRO A 8 -7.07 0.80 2.45
N TYR A 9 -7.50 1.87 1.77
CA TYR A 9 -7.32 3.25 2.24
C TYR A 9 -8.63 4.02 2.17
N ARG A 10 -9.18 4.20 0.96
CA ARG A 10 -10.58 4.62 0.76
C ARG A 10 -11.48 3.37 0.75
N ALA A 11 -12.65 3.48 1.39
CA ALA A 11 -13.75 2.52 1.25
C ALA A 11 -14.30 2.54 -0.18
N GLU A 12 -14.83 1.41 -0.65
CA GLU A 12 -15.53 1.33 -1.93
C GLU A 12 -16.82 2.17 -1.89
N GLY A 13 -17.06 2.97 -2.94
CA GLY A 13 -18.35 3.67 -3.13
C GLY A 13 -18.45 5.12 -2.64
N GLY A 14 -17.37 5.78 -2.21
CA GLY A 14 -17.41 7.23 -1.93
C GLY A 14 -16.21 7.78 -1.17
N ALA A 15 -16.27 9.07 -0.83
CA ALA A 15 -15.30 9.72 0.05
C ALA A 15 -15.38 9.08 1.44
N ALA A 16 -14.56 8.06 1.67
CA ALA A 16 -14.53 7.33 2.93
C ALA A 16 -14.38 8.29 4.10
N ASP A 17 -15.18 8.11 5.15
CA ASP A 17 -15.09 8.89 6.40
C ASP A 17 -13.61 9.10 6.79
N PRO A 18 -13.17 10.34 7.10
CA PRO A 18 -11.82 10.61 7.60
C PRO A 18 -11.35 9.64 8.69
N ALA A 19 -12.25 9.19 9.58
CA ALA A 19 -11.96 8.21 10.61
C ALA A 19 -11.61 6.83 10.02
N ILE A 20 -12.32 6.38 8.98
CA ILE A 20 -12.03 5.13 8.27
C ILE A 20 -10.67 5.23 7.58
N ARG A 21 -10.38 6.35 6.90
CA ARG A 21 -9.07 6.56 6.25
C ARG A 21 -7.93 6.54 7.25
N ALA A 22 -8.12 7.17 8.42
CA ALA A 22 -7.13 7.18 9.48
C ALA A 22 -6.91 5.78 10.09
N ALA A 23 -7.97 5.00 10.30
CA ALA A 23 -7.89 3.63 10.79
C ALA A 23 -7.17 2.70 9.78
N ASN A 24 -7.51 2.82 8.50
CA ASN A 24 -6.88 2.08 7.42
C ASN A 24 -5.39 2.43 7.28
N LEU A 25 -5.05 3.72 7.29
CA LEU A 25 -3.66 4.18 7.26
C LEU A 25 -2.86 3.66 8.47
N ARG A 26 -3.49 3.65 9.66
CA ARG A 26 -2.88 3.07 10.86
C ARG A 26 -2.57 1.59 10.67
N LEU A 27 -3.52 0.80 10.14
CA LEU A 27 -3.31 -0.62 9.86
C LEU A 27 -2.13 -0.85 8.90
N LEU A 28 -2.02 -0.06 7.83
CA LEU A 28 -0.88 -0.14 6.90
C LEU A 28 0.45 0.17 7.62
N ASN A 29 0.48 1.21 8.44
CA ASN A 29 1.66 1.62 9.18
C ASN A 29 2.07 0.60 10.26
N GLU A 30 1.12 -0.03 10.94
CA GLU A 30 1.39 -1.10 11.91
C GLU A 30 2.00 -2.32 11.23
N ALA A 31 1.49 -2.71 10.05
CA ALA A 31 2.10 -3.73 9.23
C ALA A 31 3.52 -3.36 8.79
N ALA A 32 3.76 -2.08 8.43
CA ALA A 32 5.10 -1.59 8.09
C ALA A 32 6.07 -1.70 9.25
N VAL A 33 5.65 -1.33 10.46
CA VAL A 33 6.49 -1.49 11.67
C VAL A 33 6.83 -2.96 11.90
N ALA A 34 5.86 -3.87 11.77
CA ALA A 34 6.09 -5.29 11.97
C ALA A 34 7.07 -5.87 10.91
N LEU A 35 6.91 -5.46 9.65
CA LEU A 35 7.76 -5.87 8.55
C LEU A 35 9.17 -5.31 8.65
N HIS A 36 9.32 -4.07 9.12
CA HIS A 36 10.60 -3.47 9.43
C HIS A 36 11.33 -4.22 10.54
N ARG A 37 10.61 -4.59 11.62
CA ARG A 37 11.16 -5.41 12.71
C ARG A 37 11.59 -6.80 12.25
N ALA A 38 10.99 -7.32 11.18
CA ALA A 38 11.43 -8.56 10.53
C ALA A 38 12.67 -8.39 9.62
N GLY A 39 13.24 -7.18 9.53
CA GLY A 39 14.47 -6.88 8.79
C GLY A 39 14.25 -6.50 7.32
N HIS A 40 13.04 -6.11 6.95
CA HIS A 40 12.72 -5.66 5.59
C HIS A 40 12.53 -4.15 5.50
N VAL A 41 12.49 -3.63 4.27
CA VAL A 41 12.15 -2.23 3.99
C VAL A 41 10.68 -2.18 3.58
N PRO A 42 9.78 -1.67 4.44
CA PRO A 42 8.36 -1.57 4.10
C PRO A 42 8.10 -0.37 3.19
N ILE A 43 7.31 -0.58 2.14
CA ILE A 43 6.88 0.45 1.20
C ILE A 43 5.35 0.53 1.20
N ILE A 44 4.79 1.72 1.39
CA ILE A 44 3.34 1.97 1.33
C ILE A 44 3.08 3.05 0.28
N GLY A 45 2.35 2.72 -0.78
CA GLY A 45 2.03 3.68 -1.86
C GLY A 45 1.27 4.90 -1.36
N VAL A 46 0.30 4.69 -0.47
CA VAL A 46 -0.46 5.77 0.18
C VAL A 46 0.44 6.76 0.93
N ASN A 47 1.47 6.30 1.64
CA ASN A 47 2.39 7.18 2.37
C ASN A 47 3.25 8.04 1.43
N MET A 48 3.55 7.54 0.23
CA MET A 48 4.22 8.33 -0.81
C MET A 48 3.29 9.39 -1.40
N ALA A 49 2.05 9.01 -1.70
CA ALA A 49 1.13 9.86 -2.44
C ALA A 49 0.50 10.97 -1.58
N LEU A 50 0.12 10.70 -0.32
CA LEU A 50 -0.67 11.65 0.49
C LEU A 50 0.00 13.03 0.68
N PRO A 51 1.30 13.13 1.05
CA PRO A 51 1.94 14.44 1.20
C PRO A 51 2.01 15.22 -0.13
N MET A 52 2.14 14.51 -1.25
CA MET A 52 2.17 15.12 -2.58
C MET A 52 0.78 15.62 -3.01
N ILE A 53 -0.27 14.85 -2.71
CA ILE A 53 -1.67 15.25 -2.95
C ILE A 53 -2.01 16.50 -2.13
N GLU A 54 -1.57 16.55 -0.87
CA GLU A 54 -1.73 17.73 -0.02
C GLU A 54 -1.01 18.95 -0.63
N ALA A 55 0.24 18.79 -1.06
CA ALA A 55 1.01 19.84 -1.74
C ALA A 55 0.37 20.29 -3.06
N ALA A 56 -0.37 19.42 -3.74
CA ALA A 56 -1.15 19.72 -4.95
C ALA A 56 -2.57 20.29 -4.64
N GLY A 57 -2.80 20.73 -3.40
CA GLY A 57 -4.05 21.40 -2.99
C GLY A 57 -5.12 20.47 -2.41
N GLY A 58 -4.84 19.18 -2.26
CA GLY A 58 -5.72 18.23 -1.54
C GLY A 58 -7.07 17.95 -2.21
N SER A 59 -7.24 18.34 -3.48
CA SER A 59 -8.47 18.13 -4.24
C SER A 59 -8.63 16.67 -4.66
N ASP A 60 -9.87 16.24 -4.96
CA ASP A 60 -10.09 14.91 -5.55
C ASP A 60 -9.40 14.78 -6.92
N ALA A 61 -9.28 15.86 -7.69
CA ALA A 61 -8.53 15.85 -8.94
C ALA A 61 -7.04 15.54 -8.71
N ALA A 62 -6.41 16.16 -7.71
CA ALA A 62 -5.03 15.87 -7.32
C ALA A 62 -4.88 14.42 -6.83
N TYR A 63 -5.89 13.89 -6.13
CA TYR A 63 -5.89 12.49 -5.70
C TYR A 63 -5.91 11.52 -6.89
N GLU A 64 -6.84 11.70 -7.83
CA GLU A 64 -6.95 10.86 -9.03
C GLU A 64 -5.70 10.96 -9.92
N GLU A 65 -5.09 12.14 -10.00
CA GLU A 65 -3.85 12.37 -10.73
C GLU A 65 -2.65 11.62 -10.11
N LEU A 66 -2.52 11.61 -8.78
CA LEU A 66 -1.28 11.21 -8.12
C LEU A 66 -1.32 9.82 -7.48
N MET A 67 -2.44 9.41 -6.88
CA MET A 67 -2.47 8.22 -6.02
C MET A 67 -2.08 6.93 -6.75
N ALA A 68 -2.80 6.62 -7.82
CA ALA A 68 -2.55 5.38 -8.56
C ALA A 68 -1.19 5.42 -9.29
N PRO A 69 -0.82 6.47 -10.04
CA PRO A 69 0.48 6.50 -10.72
C PRO A 69 1.68 6.34 -9.79
N LEU A 70 1.68 6.98 -8.62
CA LEU A 70 2.78 6.88 -7.65
C LEU A 70 2.84 5.51 -6.99
N SER A 71 1.70 4.99 -6.52
CA SER A 71 1.65 3.68 -5.86
C SER A 71 2.05 2.56 -6.81
N LEU A 72 1.61 2.64 -8.06
CA LEU A 72 1.92 1.65 -9.08
C LEU A 72 3.39 1.72 -9.56
N ALA A 73 4.00 2.90 -9.59
CA ALA A 73 5.43 3.02 -9.90
C ALA A 73 6.32 2.34 -8.85
N LEU A 74 5.87 2.27 -7.60
CA LEU A 74 6.57 1.56 -6.52
C LEU A 74 6.49 0.04 -6.65
N VAL A 75 5.41 -0.49 -7.25
CA VAL A 75 5.26 -1.93 -7.50
C VAL A 75 6.50 -2.44 -8.22
N ASP A 76 6.94 -1.79 -9.30
CA ASP A 76 8.09 -2.22 -10.11
C ASP A 76 9.45 -2.14 -9.40
N ARG A 77 9.52 -1.50 -8.21
CA ARG A 77 10.74 -1.36 -7.42
C ARG A 77 10.80 -2.28 -6.20
N CYS A 78 9.70 -2.95 -5.88
CA CYS A 78 9.62 -3.85 -4.74
C CYS A 78 9.87 -5.31 -5.15
N ASP A 79 10.47 -6.05 -4.22
CA ASP A 79 10.77 -7.48 -4.35
C ASP A 79 9.52 -8.35 -4.15
N GLY A 80 8.52 -7.84 -3.43
CA GLY A 80 7.27 -8.55 -3.16
C GLY A 80 6.20 -7.66 -2.53
N CYS A 81 5.05 -8.26 -2.24
CA CYS A 81 3.89 -7.57 -1.68
C CYS A 81 3.31 -8.30 -0.48
N LEU A 82 2.99 -7.59 0.59
CA LEU A 82 2.20 -8.07 1.72
C LEU A 82 0.80 -7.45 1.65
N ARG A 83 -0.22 -8.27 1.39
CA ARG A 83 -1.63 -7.85 1.34
C ARG A 83 -2.26 -7.93 2.73
N VAL A 84 -2.76 -6.81 3.24
CA VAL A 84 -3.34 -6.68 4.59
C VAL A 84 -4.73 -6.03 4.57
N GLY A 85 -5.55 -6.29 5.60
CA GLY A 85 -6.86 -5.66 5.76
C GLY A 85 -7.95 -6.23 4.86
N GLY A 86 -9.02 -5.46 4.65
CA GLY A 86 -10.23 -5.87 3.93
C GLY A 86 -10.22 -5.61 2.41
N PRO A 87 -11.40 -5.66 1.76
CA PRO A 87 -11.58 -5.41 0.33
C PRO A 87 -10.99 -4.07 -0.12
N SER A 88 -10.28 -4.05 -1.25
CA SER A 88 -9.71 -2.83 -1.82
C SER A 88 -9.26 -3.06 -3.26
N ILE A 89 -9.95 -2.43 -4.21
CA ILE A 89 -9.61 -2.50 -5.63
C ILE A 89 -8.15 -2.10 -5.89
N GLY A 90 -7.69 -0.99 -5.31
CA GLY A 90 -6.32 -0.51 -5.49
C GLY A 90 -5.27 -1.50 -4.98
N ALA A 91 -5.48 -2.06 -3.79
CA ALA A 91 -4.59 -3.09 -3.24
C ALA A 91 -4.62 -4.38 -4.06
N ASP A 92 -5.78 -4.74 -4.61
CA ASP A 92 -5.93 -5.94 -5.44
C ASP A 92 -5.26 -5.75 -6.80
N ASP A 93 -5.26 -4.53 -7.36
CA ASP A 93 -4.52 -4.19 -8.58
C ASP A 93 -3.00 -4.24 -8.37
N GLU A 94 -2.51 -3.78 -7.22
CA GLU A 94 -1.11 -3.94 -6.84
C GLU A 94 -0.74 -5.43 -6.77
N VAL A 95 -1.53 -6.24 -6.07
CA VAL A 95 -1.34 -7.71 -5.97
C VAL A 95 -1.28 -8.36 -7.34
N ARG A 96 -2.25 -8.07 -8.23
CA ARG A 96 -2.27 -8.63 -9.60
C ARG A 96 -1.00 -8.30 -10.37
N ARG A 97 -0.42 -7.11 -10.19
CA ARG A 97 0.83 -6.72 -10.85
C ARG A 97 2.05 -7.45 -10.29
N PHE A 98 2.11 -7.73 -9.00
CA PHE A 98 3.15 -8.58 -8.44
C PHE A 98 3.05 -10.02 -8.97
N GLU A 99 1.85 -10.59 -8.98
CA GLU A 99 1.57 -11.92 -9.53
C GLU A 99 1.95 -12.02 -11.02
N ALA A 100 1.52 -11.04 -11.82
CA ALA A 100 1.85 -10.97 -13.26
C ALA A 100 3.36 -10.84 -13.51
N ALA A 101 4.10 -10.20 -12.60
CA ALA A 101 5.55 -10.07 -12.66
C ALA A 101 6.30 -11.28 -12.06
N GLY A 102 5.60 -12.34 -11.63
CA GLY A 102 6.20 -13.52 -11.01
C GLY A 102 6.85 -13.24 -9.64
N ARG A 103 6.45 -12.15 -8.98
CA ARG A 103 6.96 -11.75 -7.66
C ARG A 103 6.04 -12.23 -6.55
N PRO A 104 6.59 -12.55 -5.36
CA PRO A 104 5.81 -13.11 -4.27
C PRO A 104 4.77 -12.13 -3.73
N VAL A 105 3.59 -12.67 -3.45
CA VAL A 105 2.52 -12.02 -2.70
C VAL A 105 2.27 -12.83 -1.43
N TYR A 106 2.40 -12.16 -0.29
CA TYR A 106 2.17 -12.68 1.04
C TYR A 106 0.80 -12.18 1.53
N ARG A 107 0.02 -13.05 2.16
CA ARG A 107 -1.29 -12.76 2.78
C ARG A 107 -1.21 -12.70 4.30
N ALA A 108 -0.07 -13.08 4.88
CA ALA A 108 0.21 -12.90 6.29
C ALA A 108 1.69 -12.56 6.52
N LEU A 109 2.00 -11.84 7.60
CA LEU A 109 3.37 -11.49 7.95
C LEU A 109 4.26 -12.73 8.16
N GLY A 110 3.70 -13.83 8.69
CA GLY A 110 4.43 -15.08 8.90
C GLY A 110 4.81 -15.82 7.62
N GLU A 111 4.25 -15.45 6.47
CA GLU A 111 4.63 -15.99 5.16
C GLU A 111 5.86 -15.27 4.56
N VAL A 112 6.19 -14.10 5.10
CA VAL A 112 7.35 -13.34 4.66
C VAL A 112 8.61 -14.04 5.19
N PRO A 113 9.56 -14.44 4.32
CA PRO A 113 10.77 -15.12 4.74
C PRO A 113 11.65 -14.17 5.56
N ALA A 114 12.34 -14.70 6.57
CA ALA A 114 13.25 -13.91 7.39
C ALA A 114 14.25 -13.12 6.54
N ALA A 115 14.55 -11.88 6.95
CA ALA A 115 15.60 -11.10 6.31
C ALA A 115 16.93 -11.85 6.38
N ARG A 116 17.63 -11.86 5.24
CA ARG A 116 19.01 -12.35 5.13
C ARG A 116 19.99 -11.26 5.50
#